data_AF-A0A9J6HA88-F1
#
_entry.id   AF-A0A9J6HA88-F1
#
_cell.length_a   1.000
_cell.length_b   1.000
_cell.length_c   1.000
_cell.angle_alpha   90.00
_cell.angle_beta   90.00
_cell.angle_gamma   90.00
#
_symmetry.space_group_name_H-M   'P 1'
#
loop_
_entity.id
_entity.type
_entity.pdbx_description
1 polymer ?
#
loop_
_entity_poly.entity_id
_entity_poly.type
_entity_poly.pdbx_seq_one_letter_code
_entity_poly.pdbx_strand_id
1 'polypeptide(L)' 'MTNAEPHEFLRKIIHRQTTPSALPLRVFFTGPAGCRKKFLLRLAMDLYNRYSNTGNTTAYNAFVICASIEKVVVAVG' A
#
# COMPACT_ATOMS: atom_id res chain seq x y z
N MET A 1 14.96 3.20 17.18
CA MET A 1 14.34 4.27 16.35
C MET A 1 12.98 3.76 15.89
N THR A 2 11.92 4.26 16.51
CA THR A 2 10.56 3.75 16.36
C THR A 2 10.01 4.17 15.00
N ASN A 3 9.48 3.21 14.25
CA ASN A 3 9.03 3.33 12.87
C ASN A 3 7.68 4.08 12.75
N ALA A 4 7.59 5.29 13.31
CA ALA A 4 6.34 6.01 13.53
C ALA A 4 5.66 6.42 12.21
N GLU A 5 6.42 6.89 11.22
CA GLU A 5 5.84 7.34 9.94
C GLU A 5 5.24 6.19 9.12
N PRO A 6 5.90 5.03 8.96
CA PRO A 6 5.28 3.89 8.29
C PRO A 6 4.06 3.36 9.03
N HIS A 7 4.09 3.35 10.36
CA HIS A 7 2.95 2.93 11.18
C HIS A 7 1.73 3.85 10.98
N GLU A 8 1.92 5.16 11.05
CA GLU A 8 0.86 6.15 10.80
C GLU A 8 0.30 6.05 9.38
N PHE A 9 1.16 5.81 8.38
CA PHE A 9 0.69 5.60 7.01
C PHE A 9 -0.21 4.36 6.87
N LEU A 10 0.17 3.22 7.45
CA LEU A 10 -0.65 2.00 7.42
C LEU A 10 -1.97 2.19 8.17
N ARG A 11 -1.94 2.88 9.32
CA ARG A 11 -3.14 3.25 10.08
C ARG A 11 -4.09 4.12 9.25
N LYS A 12 -3.54 5.09 8.50
CA LYS A 12 -4.31 5.95 7.60
C LYS A 12 -4.96 5.16 6.46
N ILE A 13 -4.29 4.14 5.91
CA ILE A 13 -4.89 3.26 4.90
C ILE A 13 -6.11 2.56 5.50
N ILE A 14 -5.95 1.89 6.64
CA ILE A 14 -7.03 1.14 7.30
C ILE A 14 -8.22 2.06 7.56
N HIS A 15 -7.97 3.21 8.21
CA HIS A 15 -9.02 4.17 8.53
C HIS A 15 -9.81 4.60 7.28
N ARG A 16 -9.14 4.83 6.14
CA ARG A 16 -9.82 5.19 4.89
C ARG A 16 -10.60 4.03 4.29
N GLN A 17 -10.09 2.80 4.36
CA GLN A 17 -10.79 1.63 3.84
C GLN A 17 -12.06 1.31 4.65
N THR A 18 -12.07 1.62 5.95
CA THR A 18 -13.23 1.41 6.82
C THR A 18 -14.17 2.60 6.89
N THR A 19 -13.85 3.73 6.25
CA THR A 19 -14.68 4.94 6.26
C THR A 19 -15.43 5.06 4.92
N PRO A 20 -16.78 5.09 4.93
CA PRO A 20 -17.56 5.31 3.72
C PRO A 20 -17.15 6.61 3.01
N SER A 21 -17.11 6.59 1.68
CA SER A 21 -16.85 7.78 0.85
C SER A 21 -15.49 8.44 1.06
N ALA A 22 -14.49 7.73 1.61
CA ALA A 22 -13.14 8.25 1.71
C ALA A 22 -12.57 8.56 0.32
N LEU A 23 -12.02 9.77 0.16
CA LEU A 23 -11.39 10.19 -1.09
C LEU A 23 -10.20 9.27 -1.46
N PRO A 24 -9.77 9.23 -2.72
CA PRO A 24 -8.54 8.55 -3.11
C PRO A 24 -7.32 9.11 -2.34
N LEU A 25 -6.40 8.22 -1.95
CA LEU A 25 -5.15 8.60 -1.29
C LEU A 25 -4.02 8.64 -2.33
N ARG A 26 -3.37 9.80 -2.49
CA ARG A 26 -2.15 9.96 -3.30
C ARG A 26 -0.97 10.21 -2.38
N VAL A 27 0.08 9.41 -2.49
CA VAL A 27 1.29 9.50 -1.65
C VAL A 27 2.53 9.44 -2.52
N PHE A 28 3.53 10.25 -2.16
CA PHE A 28 4.85 10.21 -2.74
C PHE A 28 5.86 9.73 -1.69
N PHE A 29 6.51 8.59 -1.94
CA PHE A 29 7.52 8.04 -1.04
C PHE A 29 8.93 8.47 -1.44
N THR A 30 9.58 9.26 -0.60
CA THR A 30 10.98 9.67 -0.79
C THR A 30 11.88 9.18 0.35
N GLY A 31 13.20 9.34 0.20
CA GLY A 31 14.21 8.90 1.16
C GLY A 31 15.40 8.17 0.52
N PRO A 32 16.46 7.88 1.30
CA PRO A 32 17.63 7.17 0.81
C PRO A 32 17.34 5.73 0.34
N ALA A 33 18.30 5.15 -0.40
CA ALA A 33 18.30 3.72 -0.68
C ALA A 33 18.36 2.92 0.64
N GLY A 34 17.67 1.78 0.70
CA GLY A 34 17.63 0.94 1.90
C GLY A 34 16.57 1.35 2.96
N CYS A 35 15.86 2.47 2.79
CA CYS A 35 14.81 2.93 3.73
C CYS A 35 13.49 2.13 3.66
N ARG A 36 13.53 0.88 3.21
CA ARG A 36 12.41 -0.09 3.25
C ARG A 36 11.10 0.37 2.60
N LYS A 37 11.12 1.37 1.71
CA LYS A 37 9.92 1.88 1.01
C LYS A 37 9.18 0.78 0.23
N LYS A 38 9.92 -0.15 -0.38
CA LYS A 38 9.34 -1.31 -1.09
C LYS A 38 8.54 -2.21 -0.15
N PHE A 39 9.07 -2.46 1.05
CA PHE A 39 8.39 -3.26 2.07
C PHE A 39 7.10 -2.57 2.54
N LEU A 40 7.15 -1.26 2.78
CA LEU A 40 5.96 -0.48 3.16
C LEU A 40 4.88 -0.50 2.07
N LEU A 41 5.28 -0.39 0.80
CA LEU A 41 4.36 -0.47 -0.33
C LEU A 41 3.69 -1.84 -0.44
N ARG A 42 4.44 -2.94 -0.20
CA ARG A 42 3.89 -4.30 -0.19
C ARG A 42 2.90 -4.52 0.96
N LEU A 43 3.18 -3.98 2.15
CA LEU A 43 2.22 -3.99 3.27
C LEU A 43 0.94 -3.21 2.94
N ALA A 44 1.08 -2.06 2.26
CA ALA A 44 -0.08 -1.29 1.83
C ALA A 44 -0.96 -2.09 0.87
N MET A 45 -0.39 -2.75 -0.14
CA MET A 45 -1.13 -3.58 -1.08
C MET A 45 -1.90 -4.71 -0.39
N ASP A 46 -1.26 -5.38 0.57
CA ASP A 46 -1.89 -6.42 1.37
C ASP A 46 -3.07 -5.87 2.19
N LEU A 47 -2.93 -4.69 2.81
CA LEU A 47 -4.05 -4.04 3.49
C LEU A 47 -5.19 -3.68 2.53
N TYR A 48 -4.89 -3.12 1.36
CA TYR A 48 -5.92 -2.82 0.36
C TYR A 48 -6.68 -4.09 -0.04
N ASN A 49 -5.99 -5.17 -0.38
CA ASN A 49 -6.62 -6.45 -0.72
C ASN A 49 -7.48 -7.02 0.42
N ARG A 50 -7.01 -6.92 1.67
CA ARG A 50 -7.76 -7.45 2.84
C ARG A 50 -9.07 -6.69 3.08
N TYR A 51 -9.07 -5.37 2.94
CA TYR A 51 -10.24 -4.55 3.26
C TYR A 51 -11.15 -4.27 2.06
N SER A 52 -10.69 -4.46 0.82
CA SER A 52 -11.53 -4.34 -0.38
C SER A 52 -12.37 -5.59 -0.67
N ASN A 53 -12.05 -6.73 -0.04
CA ASN A 53 -12.65 -8.03 -0.33
C ASN A 53 -13.71 -8.45 0.71
N THR A 54 -14.68 -7.57 0.98
CA THR A 54 -15.70 -7.73 2.03
C THR A 54 -17.02 -8.35 1.56
N GLY A 55 -17.13 -8.74 0.29
CA GLY A 55 -18.21 -9.56 -0.25
C GLY A 55 -17.63 -10.61 -1.19
N ASN A 56 -18.31 -11.74 -1.35
CA ASN A 56 -17.93 -12.88 -2.22
C ASN A 56 -17.77 -12.55 -3.73
N THR A 57 -17.49 -11.30 -4.07
CA THR A 57 -17.26 -10.78 -5.41
C THR A 57 -15.76 -10.89 -5.73
N THR A 58 -15.39 -12.06 -6.25
CA THR A 58 -14.26 -12.28 -7.16
C THR A 58 -12.95 -11.52 -6.85
N ALA A 59 -12.08 -12.20 -6.08
CA ALA A 59 -10.64 -12.44 -6.24
C ALA A 59 -9.77 -11.58 -7.21
N TYR A 60 -10.00 -10.27 -7.34
CA TYR A 60 -9.11 -9.38 -8.08
C TYR A 60 -8.18 -8.61 -7.14
N ASN A 61 -6.91 -8.49 -7.53
CA ASN A 61 -5.97 -7.62 -6.82
C ASN A 61 -6.45 -6.17 -6.94
N ALA A 62 -6.56 -5.47 -5.81
CA ALA A 62 -7.01 -4.09 -5.76
C ALA A 62 -5.94 -3.07 -6.20
N PHE A 63 -4.84 -3.53 -6.80
CA PHE A 63 -3.68 -2.69 -7.07
C PHE A 63 -3.05 -2.95 -8.45
N VAL A 64 -2.45 -1.90 -9.00
CA VAL A 64 -1.58 -1.93 -10.18
C VAL A 64 -0.24 -1.35 -9.77
N ILE A 65 0.86 -2.04 -10.10
CA ILE A 65 2.23 -1.58 -9.83
C ILE A 65 2.88 -1.20 -11.15
N CYS A 66 3.49 -0.02 -11.19
CA CYS A 66 4.39 0.37 -12.25
C CYS A 66 5.70 0.87 -11.63
N ALA A 67 6.83 0.50 -12.23
CA ALA A 67 8.13 1.04 -11.90
C ALA A 67 8.93 1.25 -13.18
N SER A 68 9.81 2.24 -13.19
CA SER A 68 10.66 2.56 -14.34
C SER A 68 11.70 1.48 -14.67
N ILE A 69 11.95 0.55 -13.74
CA ILE A 69 12.89 -0.55 -13.89
C ILE A 69 12.16 -1.87 -13.62
N GLU A 70 12.21 -2.80 -14.56
CA GLU A 70 11.53 -4.10 -14.48
C GLU A 70 11.88 -4.89 -13.22
N LYS A 71 13.18 -4.94 -12.86
CA LYS A 71 13.64 -5.61 -11.62
C LYS A 71 13.01 -5.03 -10.36
N VAL A 72 12.57 -3.77 -10.39
CA VAL A 72 11.86 -3.14 -9.26
C VAL A 72 10.40 -3.54 -9.26
N VAL A 73 9.76 -3.69 -10.43
CA VAL A 73 8.38 -4.22 -10.55
C VAL A 73 8.31 -5.62 -9.93
N VAL A 74 9.20 -6.53 -10.36
CA VAL A 74 9.25 -7.92 -9.85
C VAL A 74 9.51 -7.98 -8.36
N ALA A 75 10.33 -7.08 -7.80
CA ALA A 75 10.65 -7.07 -6.37
C ALA A 75 9.48 -6.60 -5.48
N VAL A 76 8.51 -5.89 -6.04
CA VAL A 76 7.33 -5.40 -5.31
C VAL A 76 6.14 -6.35 -5.51
N GLY A 77 6.00 -6.92 -6.71
CA GLY A 77 5.01 -7.94 -7.08
C GLY A 77 5.17 -9.27 -6.37
#